data_AF-A0A0R3TYZ7-F1
#
_entry.id   AF-A0A0R3TYZ7-F1
#
_cell.length_a   1.000
_cell.length_b   1.000
_cell.length_c   1.000
_cell.angle_alpha   90.00
_cell.angle_beta   90.00
_cell.angle_gamma   90.00
#
_symmetry.space_group_name_H-M   'P 1'
#
loop_
_entity.id
_entity.type
_entity.pdbx_description
1 polymer ?
#
loop_
_entity_poly.entity_id
_entity_poly.type
_entity_poly.pdbx_seq_one_letter_code
_entity_poly.pdbx_strand_id
1 'polypeptide(L)'
;MKKTDGVLNGFIAGHWDSMVKSVETDLITKAPPNGVLQALANRCNEDSVGLFPACNIHTLANLTAITQGPEVQKIISDGRGFLISKIEKSDFSVMRSLKGDIKVVLGKWNNASHRLNNNLTELFRLSDPGKIDNHVITSLISNLTSFNATVPALIRAEFERGLRILKELNSLMLALSKTLTKLKPKVEGIKNITNELKSQLTDLSNYLEYPTQVLTNVSLLEFEVISKYNETEVQFLASFVTNDTFGFANLTREFFPCKKAHEAYKAVMSITCDPSGPINHAIGFITITASTILSLTLLYVALFTLASSQASQVRMLEKYANDNSLYAKNSTFTHPILEWAE
;
A
#
# COMPACT_ATOMS: atom_id res chain seq x y z
N MET A 1 -42.88 -30.66 4.33
CA MET A 1 -41.66 -29.87 4.09
C MET A 1 -41.24 -29.01 5.29
N LYS A 2 -42.02 -28.00 5.73
CA LYS A 2 -41.64 -27.14 6.88
C LYS A 2 -41.34 -27.89 8.20
N LYS A 3 -42.08 -28.95 8.52
CA LYS A 3 -41.85 -29.77 9.72
C LYS A 3 -40.54 -30.57 9.65
N THR A 4 -40.27 -31.22 8.51
CA THR A 4 -39.05 -32.01 8.27
C THR A 4 -37.80 -31.13 8.26
N ASP A 5 -37.90 -29.95 7.64
CA ASP A 5 -36.83 -28.95 7.64
C ASP A 5 -36.54 -28.44 9.06
N GLY A 6 -37.58 -28.24 9.89
CA GLY A 6 -37.41 -27.91 11.31
C GLY A 6 -36.62 -28.96 12.12
N VAL A 7 -36.82 -30.25 11.86
CA VAL A 7 -36.06 -31.33 12.52
C VAL A 7 -34.60 -31.32 12.06
N LEU A 8 -34.34 -31.18 10.76
CA LEU A 8 -32.98 -31.11 10.24
C LEU A 8 -32.25 -29.86 10.76
N ASN A 9 -32.91 -28.71 10.78
CA ASN A 9 -32.36 -27.48 11.34
C ASN A 9 -31.98 -27.66 12.82
N GLY A 10 -32.81 -28.35 13.61
CA GLY A 10 -32.51 -28.67 15.01
C GLY A 10 -31.32 -29.60 15.17
N PHE A 11 -31.19 -30.62 14.31
CA PHE A 11 -30.06 -31.53 14.31
C PHE A 11 -28.74 -30.82 13.94
N ILE A 12 -28.77 -30.01 12.88
CA ILE A 12 -27.61 -29.21 12.45
C ILE A 12 -27.22 -28.23 13.56
N ALA A 13 -28.18 -27.49 14.13
CA ALA A 13 -27.92 -26.56 15.22
C ALA A 13 -27.26 -27.23 16.43
N GLY A 14 -27.68 -28.45 16.80
CA GLY A 14 -27.10 -29.20 17.91
C GLY A 14 -25.64 -29.65 17.70
N HIS A 15 -25.18 -29.77 16.45
CA HIS A 15 -23.82 -30.18 16.10
C HIS A 15 -23.00 -29.05 15.47
N TRP A 16 -23.60 -27.89 15.25
CA TRP A 16 -22.96 -26.80 14.53
C TRP A 16 -21.72 -26.29 15.25
N ASP A 17 -21.85 -26.05 16.56
CA ASP A 17 -20.74 -25.59 17.37
C ASP A 17 -19.58 -26.59 17.37
N SER A 18 -19.82 -27.90 17.36
CA SER A 18 -18.74 -28.90 17.30
C SER A 18 -18.13 -29.06 15.90
N MET A 19 -18.89 -28.77 14.84
CA MET A 19 -18.40 -28.78 13.46
C MET A 19 -17.57 -27.54 13.12
N VAL A 20 -17.84 -26.43 13.81
CA VAL A 20 -17.41 -25.11 13.38
C VAL A 20 -16.47 -24.42 14.37
N LYS A 21 -16.63 -24.67 15.68
CA LYS A 21 -15.68 -24.22 16.70
C LYS A 21 -14.64 -25.31 16.92
N SER A 22 -13.45 -25.10 16.38
CA SER A 22 -12.26 -25.83 16.83
C SER A 22 -11.55 -25.00 17.91
N VAL A 23 -10.80 -25.66 18.80
CA VAL A 23 -10.00 -25.01 19.86
C VAL A 23 -8.97 -24.00 19.27
N GLU A 24 -8.67 -24.11 17.97
CA GLU A 24 -7.70 -23.28 17.27
C GLU A 24 -8.34 -22.23 16.34
N THR A 25 -9.64 -22.31 16.02
CA THR A 25 -10.27 -21.43 15.02
C THR A 25 -11.69 -21.01 15.43
N ASP A 26 -11.77 -20.03 16.32
CA ASP A 26 -13.00 -19.26 16.62
C ASP A 26 -13.39 -18.29 15.48
N LEU A 27 -12.91 -18.55 14.26
CA LEU A 27 -12.98 -17.66 13.10
C LEU A 27 -14.33 -17.75 12.36
N ILE A 28 -15.10 -18.82 12.63
CA ILE A 28 -16.41 -19.09 12.02
C ILE A 28 -17.49 -18.89 13.08
N THR A 29 -18.02 -17.67 13.18
CA THR A 29 -18.96 -17.27 14.24
C THR A 29 -20.41 -17.18 13.77
N LYS A 30 -20.78 -17.85 12.68
CA LYS A 30 -22.11 -17.70 12.09
C LYS A 30 -23.09 -18.73 12.62
N ALA A 31 -24.36 -18.34 12.71
CA ALA A 31 -25.45 -19.24 13.09
C ALA A 31 -25.55 -20.44 12.13
N PRO A 32 -26.03 -21.61 12.61
CA PRO A 32 -26.25 -22.78 11.77
C PRO A 32 -27.16 -22.44 10.58
N PRO A 33 -26.94 -23.05 9.39
CA PRO A 33 -27.82 -22.85 8.25
C PRO A 33 -29.24 -23.31 8.56
N ASN A 34 -30.20 -22.51 8.11
CA ASN A 34 -31.63 -22.75 8.27
C ASN A 34 -32.25 -23.00 6.90
N GLY A 35 -33.26 -23.86 6.81
CA GLY A 35 -33.98 -24.02 5.55
C GLY A 35 -33.25 -24.90 4.55
N VAL A 36 -32.37 -25.79 4.99
CA VAL A 36 -31.48 -26.57 4.11
C VAL A 36 -32.29 -27.41 3.10
N LEU A 37 -33.37 -28.07 3.53
CA LEU A 37 -34.21 -28.86 2.61
C LEU A 37 -35.00 -27.95 1.67
N GLN A 38 -35.41 -26.77 2.15
CA GLN A 38 -36.09 -25.78 1.32
C GLN A 38 -35.14 -25.18 0.26
N ALA A 39 -33.89 -24.91 0.63
CA ALA A 39 -32.84 -24.45 -0.27
C ALA A 39 -32.52 -25.51 -1.31
N LEU A 40 -32.33 -26.76 -0.88
CA LEU A 40 -32.11 -27.89 -1.77
C LEU A 40 -33.27 -28.05 -2.75
N ALA A 41 -34.52 -28.06 -2.32
CA ALA A 41 -35.65 -28.31 -3.22
C ALA A 41 -35.92 -27.18 -4.21
N ASN A 42 -35.78 -25.92 -3.78
CA ASN A 42 -36.34 -24.78 -4.51
C ASN A 42 -35.31 -23.76 -5.00
N ARG A 43 -34.08 -23.78 -4.49
CA ARG A 43 -33.05 -22.75 -4.77
C ARG A 43 -31.77 -23.31 -5.37
N CYS A 44 -31.53 -24.61 -5.24
CA CYS A 44 -30.34 -25.29 -5.75
C CYS A 44 -30.53 -25.91 -7.16
N ASN A 45 -31.52 -25.47 -7.94
CA ASN A 45 -31.79 -26.03 -9.27
C ASN A 45 -30.81 -25.55 -10.36
N GLU A 46 -29.97 -24.55 -10.06
CA GLU A 46 -28.98 -23.98 -10.98
C GLU A 46 -27.54 -24.21 -10.48
N ASP A 47 -26.59 -24.39 -11.42
CA ASP A 47 -25.15 -24.54 -11.14
C ASP A 47 -24.50 -23.27 -10.57
N SER A 48 -25.14 -22.12 -10.74
CA SER A 48 -24.63 -20.79 -10.38
C SER A 48 -24.74 -20.48 -8.89
N VAL A 49 -25.51 -21.26 -8.13
CA VAL A 49 -25.81 -21.03 -6.71
C VAL A 49 -25.08 -22.08 -5.86
N GLY A 50 -24.48 -21.66 -4.73
CA GLY A 50 -23.88 -22.56 -3.73
C GLY A 50 -24.86 -22.90 -2.60
N LEU A 51 -24.67 -24.03 -1.91
CA LEU A 51 -25.62 -24.46 -0.85
C LEU A 51 -25.72 -23.47 0.31
N PHE A 52 -24.59 -22.93 0.76
CA PHE A 52 -24.56 -21.92 1.83
C PHE A 52 -25.24 -20.61 1.41
N PRO A 53 -24.91 -20.01 0.24
CA PRO A 53 -25.67 -18.88 -0.30
C PRO A 53 -27.17 -19.14 -0.42
N ALA A 54 -27.59 -20.35 -0.84
CA ALA A 54 -29.01 -20.72 -0.92
C ALA A 54 -29.72 -20.78 0.45
N CYS A 55 -28.94 -20.97 1.52
CA CYS A 55 -29.37 -20.88 2.92
C CYS A 55 -29.14 -19.47 3.53
N ASN A 56 -28.90 -18.44 2.71
CA ASN A 56 -28.57 -17.06 3.13
C ASN A 56 -27.26 -16.94 3.93
N ILE A 57 -26.34 -17.88 3.76
CA ILE A 57 -24.98 -17.82 4.33
C ILE A 57 -24.00 -17.48 3.21
N HIS A 58 -23.66 -16.19 3.08
CA HIS A 58 -22.73 -15.73 2.05
C HIS A 58 -21.26 -15.81 2.47
N THR A 59 -20.96 -15.68 3.76
CA THR A 59 -19.62 -15.83 4.32
C THR A 59 -19.69 -16.69 5.58
N LEU A 60 -18.71 -17.57 5.77
CA LEU A 60 -18.53 -18.37 6.99
C LEU A 60 -17.63 -17.65 8.00
N ALA A 61 -16.60 -16.96 7.52
CA ALA A 61 -15.68 -16.18 8.35
C ALA A 61 -16.26 -14.82 8.74
N ASN A 62 -16.09 -14.43 10.01
CA ASN A 62 -16.36 -13.08 10.47
C ASN A 62 -15.10 -12.23 10.32
N LEU A 63 -14.88 -11.67 9.11
CA LEU A 63 -13.66 -10.93 8.79
C LEU A 63 -13.39 -9.75 9.75
N THR A 64 -14.43 -9.12 10.31
CA THR A 64 -14.29 -8.09 11.33
C THR A 64 -13.71 -8.63 12.63
N ALA A 65 -14.16 -9.81 13.08
CA ALA A 65 -13.58 -10.46 14.26
C ALA A 65 -12.14 -10.92 14.00
N ILE A 66 -11.82 -11.34 12.77
CA ILE A 66 -10.45 -11.72 12.38
C ILE A 66 -9.52 -10.51 12.42
N THR A 67 -9.91 -9.38 11.81
CA THR A 67 -9.08 -8.17 11.79
C THR A 67 -8.89 -7.55 13.18
N GLN A 68 -9.88 -7.72 14.06
CA GLN A 68 -9.81 -7.31 15.47
C GLN A 68 -9.16 -8.36 16.38
N GLY A 69 -8.80 -9.53 15.85
CA GLY A 69 -8.22 -10.62 16.59
C GLY A 69 -6.81 -10.30 17.12
N PRO A 70 -6.39 -10.94 18.23
CA PRO A 70 -5.12 -10.65 18.89
C PRO A 70 -3.90 -10.91 17.99
N GLU A 71 -3.98 -11.89 17.09
CA GLU A 71 -2.88 -12.21 16.16
C GLU A 71 -2.66 -11.12 15.12
N VAL A 72 -3.73 -10.64 14.49
CA VAL A 72 -3.65 -9.56 13.48
C VAL A 72 -3.19 -8.27 14.14
N GLN A 73 -3.76 -7.93 15.29
CA GLN A 73 -3.37 -6.74 16.06
C GLN A 73 -1.90 -6.81 16.51
N LYS A 74 -1.41 -8.01 16.87
CA LYS A 74 0.00 -8.22 17.19
C LYS A 74 0.90 -8.00 15.97
N ILE A 75 0.55 -8.54 14.80
CA ILE A 75 1.34 -8.34 13.57
C ILE A 75 1.42 -6.85 13.20
N ILE A 76 0.31 -6.11 13.33
CA ILE A 76 0.27 -4.65 13.11
C ILE A 76 1.19 -3.94 14.11
N SER A 77 1.09 -4.27 15.40
CA SER A 77 1.93 -3.69 16.45
C SER A 77 3.42 -3.99 16.24
N ASP A 78 3.76 -5.23 15.92
CA ASP A 78 5.13 -5.68 15.64
C ASP A 78 5.69 -4.98 14.39
N GLY A 79 4.87 -4.81 13.35
CA GLY A 79 5.21 -4.06 12.13
C GLY A 79 5.51 -2.59 12.43
N ARG A 80 4.68 -1.95 13.27
CA ARG A 80 4.93 -0.58 13.75
C ARG A 80 6.24 -0.49 14.53
N GLY A 81 6.49 -1.40 15.47
CA GLY A 81 7.73 -1.45 16.25
C GLY A 81 8.97 -1.65 15.37
N PHE A 82 8.86 -2.51 14.35
CA PHE A 82 9.93 -2.72 13.37
C PHE A 82 10.27 -1.43 12.61
N LEU A 83 9.27 -0.68 12.14
CA LEU A 83 9.50 0.59 11.43
C LEU A 83 10.20 1.62 12.31
N ILE A 84 9.76 1.80 13.55
CA ILE A 84 10.40 2.71 14.52
C ILE A 84 11.88 2.32 14.70
N SER A 85 12.15 1.03 14.94
CA SER A 85 13.52 0.55 15.13
C SER A 85 14.43 0.76 13.91
N LYS A 86 13.86 0.80 12.70
CA LYS A 86 14.58 1.10 11.46
C LYS A 86 14.87 2.58 11.32
N ILE A 87 13.94 3.45 11.71
CA ILE A 87 14.15 4.91 11.74
C ILE A 87 15.29 5.26 12.70
N GLU A 88 15.28 4.72 13.91
CA GLU A 88 16.30 4.98 14.93
C GLU A 88 17.72 4.56 14.50
N LYS A 89 17.82 3.50 13.71
CA LYS A 89 19.09 2.96 13.19
C LYS A 89 19.54 3.62 11.88
N SER A 90 18.69 4.43 11.25
CA SER A 90 19.00 5.05 9.97
C SER A 90 19.86 6.30 10.17
N ASP A 91 20.94 6.40 9.39
CA ASP A 91 21.77 7.59 9.41
C ASP A 91 21.26 8.64 8.40
N PHE A 92 20.75 9.75 8.93
CA PHE A 92 20.31 10.91 8.15
C PHE A 92 21.35 12.05 8.12
N SER A 93 22.62 11.77 8.44
CA SER A 93 23.73 12.73 8.43
C SER A 93 23.85 13.53 7.12
N VAL A 94 23.64 12.87 5.97
CA VAL A 94 23.63 13.50 4.64
C VAL A 94 22.61 14.62 4.54
N MET A 95 21.42 14.44 5.12
CA MET A 95 20.35 15.44 5.08
C MET A 95 20.67 16.65 5.97
N ARG A 96 21.39 16.42 7.07
CA ARG A 96 21.92 17.50 7.93
C ARG A 96 22.98 18.33 7.20
N SER A 97 23.87 17.69 6.45
CA SER A 97 24.85 18.36 5.58
C SER A 97 24.13 19.22 4.54
N LEU A 98 23.15 18.64 3.84
CA LEU A 98 22.39 19.31 2.79
C LEU A 98 21.75 20.63 3.27
N LYS A 99 21.19 20.64 4.50
CA LYS A 99 20.67 21.88 5.13
C LYS A 99 21.73 22.98 5.20
N GLY A 100 22.92 22.62 5.68
CA GLY A 100 24.05 23.53 5.81
C GLY A 100 24.51 24.04 4.45
N ASP A 101 24.64 23.13 3.48
CA ASP A 101 25.11 23.41 2.13
C ASP A 101 24.17 24.38 1.40
N ILE A 102 22.85 24.16 1.47
CA ILE A 102 21.83 25.06 0.89
C ILE A 102 21.95 26.47 1.49
N LYS A 103 22.09 26.58 2.80
CA LYS A 103 22.24 27.87 3.49
C LYS A 103 23.52 28.60 3.06
N VAL A 104 24.62 27.86 2.89
CA VAL A 104 25.90 28.41 2.40
C VAL A 104 25.77 28.89 0.96
N VAL A 105 25.14 28.10 0.08
CA VAL A 105 24.92 28.48 -1.33
C VAL A 105 24.06 29.73 -1.42
N LEU A 106 22.95 29.80 -0.66
CA LEU A 106 22.11 31.00 -0.59
C LEU A 106 22.86 32.22 -0.09
N GLY A 107 23.68 32.08 0.96
CA GLY A 107 24.50 33.16 1.48
C GLY A 107 25.49 33.69 0.44
N LYS A 108 26.20 32.78 -0.25
CA LYS A 108 27.12 33.12 -1.35
C LYS A 108 26.40 33.79 -2.51
N TRP A 109 25.24 33.25 -2.91
CA TRP A 109 24.42 33.81 -3.98
C TRP A 109 23.89 35.20 -3.63
N ASN A 110 23.35 35.42 -2.43
CA ASN A 110 22.84 36.73 -2.01
C ASN A 110 23.94 37.80 -2.06
N ASN A 111 25.15 37.46 -1.58
CA ASN A 111 26.28 38.37 -1.66
C ASN A 111 26.71 38.65 -3.11
N ALA A 112 26.79 37.62 -3.95
CA ALA A 112 27.14 37.76 -5.36
C ALA A 112 26.09 38.57 -6.14
N SER A 113 24.81 38.25 -5.93
CA SER A 113 23.65 38.93 -6.52
C SER A 113 23.60 40.40 -6.12
N HIS A 114 23.85 40.73 -4.84
CA HIS A 114 23.93 42.12 -4.40
C HIS A 114 25.05 42.90 -5.10
N ARG A 115 26.26 42.32 -5.17
CA ARG A 115 27.39 42.93 -5.90
C ARG A 115 27.08 43.13 -7.39
N LEU A 116 26.49 42.11 -8.02
CA LEU A 116 26.10 42.16 -9.42
C LEU A 116 25.02 43.21 -9.67
N ASN A 117 23.97 43.26 -8.86
CA ASN A 117 22.89 44.23 -9.00
C ASN A 117 23.37 45.68 -8.82
N ASN A 118 24.32 45.93 -7.92
CA ASN A 118 24.94 47.26 -7.79
C ASN A 118 25.69 47.65 -9.07
N ASN A 119 26.52 46.75 -9.61
CA ASN A 119 27.25 46.98 -10.86
C ASN A 119 26.30 47.16 -12.06
N LEU A 120 25.25 46.35 -12.16
CA LEU A 120 24.26 46.44 -13.23
C LEU A 120 23.44 47.73 -13.15
N THR A 121 23.12 48.20 -11.94
CA THR A 121 22.41 49.47 -11.74
C THR A 121 23.25 50.65 -12.23
N GLU A 122 24.55 50.64 -11.91
CA GLU A 122 25.45 51.69 -12.37
C GLU A 122 25.68 51.60 -13.89
N LEU A 123 25.88 50.39 -14.43
CA LEU A 123 26.00 50.19 -15.87
C LEU A 123 24.73 50.62 -16.61
N PHE A 124 23.55 50.31 -16.08
CA PHE A 124 22.26 50.74 -16.63
C PHE A 124 22.18 52.27 -16.66
N ARG A 125 22.56 52.94 -15.57
CA ARG A 125 22.61 54.42 -15.46
C ARG A 125 23.59 55.05 -16.44
N LEU A 126 24.75 54.45 -16.67
CA LEU A 126 25.77 54.93 -17.61
C LEU A 126 25.42 54.62 -19.07
N SER A 127 24.67 53.55 -19.31
CA SER A 127 24.28 53.09 -20.64
C SER A 127 23.07 53.82 -21.24
N ASP A 128 22.64 54.93 -20.65
CA ASP A 128 21.45 55.64 -21.10
C ASP A 128 21.75 56.48 -22.36
N PRO A 129 21.24 56.10 -23.55
CA PRO A 129 21.57 56.81 -24.80
C PRO A 129 21.05 58.25 -24.80
N GLY A 130 20.03 58.56 -23.99
CA GLY A 130 19.49 59.92 -23.84
C GLY A 130 20.47 60.92 -23.20
N LYS A 131 21.58 60.43 -22.62
CA LYS A 131 22.65 61.30 -22.09
C LYS A 131 23.62 61.79 -23.16
N ILE A 132 23.56 61.21 -24.37
CA ILE A 132 24.36 61.66 -25.51
C ILE A 132 23.50 62.60 -26.33
N ASP A 133 23.58 63.88 -26.03
CA ASP A 133 23.00 64.94 -26.85
C ASP A 133 24.05 65.46 -27.83
N ASN A 134 23.81 65.23 -29.12
CA ASN A 134 24.66 65.71 -30.20
C ASN A 134 24.07 66.94 -30.93
N HIS A 135 22.94 67.47 -30.47
CA HIS A 135 22.27 68.62 -31.08
C HIS A 135 23.16 69.87 -31.02
N VAL A 136 23.80 70.14 -29.89
CA VAL A 136 24.71 71.28 -29.72
C VAL A 136 25.88 71.22 -30.72
N ILE A 137 26.49 70.04 -30.89
CA ILE A 137 27.58 69.85 -31.84
C ILE A 137 27.08 69.92 -33.28
N THR A 138 25.90 69.39 -33.58
CA THR A 138 25.29 69.47 -34.90
C THR A 138 25.00 70.93 -35.29
N SER A 139 24.45 71.72 -34.37
CA SER A 139 24.25 73.16 -34.53
C SER A 139 25.57 73.90 -34.70
N LEU A 140 26.60 73.56 -33.91
CA LEU A 140 27.93 74.15 -34.05
C LEU A 140 28.55 73.84 -35.41
N ILE A 141 28.47 72.59 -35.89
CA ILE A 141 28.93 72.20 -37.25
C ILE A 141 28.21 73.03 -38.30
N SER A 142 26.89 73.19 -38.20
CA SER A 142 26.09 73.97 -39.15
C SER A 142 26.54 75.44 -39.19
N ASN A 143 26.68 76.06 -38.02
CA ASN A 143 27.10 77.46 -37.89
C ASN A 143 28.53 77.69 -38.41
N LEU A 144 29.46 76.82 -38.04
CA LEU A 144 30.86 76.90 -38.50
C LEU A 144 30.96 76.64 -40.00
N THR A 145 30.15 75.73 -40.56
CA THR A 145 30.14 75.48 -42.02
C THR A 145 29.68 76.72 -42.78
N SER A 146 28.62 77.39 -42.30
CA SER A 146 28.14 78.65 -42.88
C SER A 146 29.16 79.78 -42.75
N PHE A 147 29.84 79.88 -41.60
CA PHE A 147 30.91 80.87 -41.41
C PHE A 147 32.11 80.63 -42.32
N ASN A 148 32.55 79.38 -42.51
CA ASN A 148 33.70 79.05 -43.36
C ASN A 148 33.54 79.57 -44.80
N ALA A 149 32.31 79.68 -45.30
CA ALA A 149 32.01 80.22 -46.62
C ALA A 149 32.38 81.71 -46.78
N THR A 150 32.48 82.47 -45.68
CA THR A 150 32.80 83.90 -45.67
C THR A 150 34.27 84.20 -45.37
N VAL A 151 35.05 83.18 -45.01
CA VAL A 151 36.44 83.32 -44.56
C VAL A 151 37.43 83.43 -45.76
N PRO A 152 38.49 84.26 -45.67
CA PRO A 152 39.54 84.36 -46.69
C PRO A 152 40.21 83.02 -47.01
N ALA A 153 40.59 82.82 -48.28
CA ALA A 153 41.16 81.56 -48.77
C ALA A 153 42.42 81.11 -48.01
N LEU A 154 43.22 82.06 -47.50
CA LEU A 154 44.48 81.79 -46.81
C LEU A 154 44.31 80.99 -45.49
N ILE A 155 43.15 81.10 -44.83
CA ILE A 155 42.86 80.44 -43.53
C ILE A 155 41.73 79.39 -43.62
N ARG A 156 41.08 79.27 -44.79
CA ARG A 156 39.97 78.34 -45.04
C ARG A 156 40.37 76.87 -44.84
N ALA A 157 41.57 76.49 -45.27
CA ALA A 157 42.06 75.11 -45.18
C ALA A 157 42.18 74.61 -43.73
N GLU A 158 42.68 75.45 -42.80
CA GLU A 158 42.77 75.10 -41.38
C GLU A 158 41.38 75.03 -40.73
N PHE A 159 40.47 75.91 -41.14
CA PHE A 159 39.09 75.90 -40.66
C PHE A 159 38.32 74.65 -41.12
N GLU A 160 38.52 74.21 -42.37
CA GLU A 160 37.99 72.96 -42.91
C GLU A 160 38.51 71.73 -42.16
N ARG A 161 39.77 71.77 -41.71
CA ARG A 161 40.36 70.71 -40.88
C ARG A 161 39.66 70.59 -39.53
N GLY A 162 39.44 71.72 -38.85
CA GLY A 162 38.69 71.75 -37.59
C GLY A 162 37.24 71.27 -37.75
N LEU A 163 36.55 71.71 -38.82
CA LEU A 163 35.21 71.23 -39.17
C LEU A 163 35.16 69.72 -39.40
N ARG A 164 36.20 69.14 -40.01
CA ARG A 164 36.30 67.68 -40.21
C ARG A 164 36.37 66.93 -38.89
N ILE A 165 37.24 67.36 -37.97
CA ILE A 165 37.35 66.77 -36.63
C ILE A 165 36.00 66.83 -35.89
N LEU A 166 35.30 67.96 -36.00
CA LEU A 166 33.99 68.12 -35.33
C LEU A 166 32.92 67.20 -35.94
N LYS A 167 32.92 67.01 -37.27
CA LYS A 167 32.04 66.06 -37.96
C LYS A 167 32.35 64.61 -37.57
N GLU A 168 33.63 64.25 -37.44
CA GLU A 168 34.07 62.94 -36.95
C GLU A 168 33.67 62.71 -35.49
N LEU A 169 33.80 63.71 -34.62
CA LEU A 169 33.31 63.63 -33.24
C LEU A 169 31.80 63.40 -33.18
N ASN A 170 31.02 64.12 -34.00
CA ASN A 170 29.57 63.94 -34.07
C ASN A 170 29.18 62.53 -34.54
N SER A 171 29.90 61.97 -35.52
CA SER A 171 29.64 60.60 -36.00
C SER A 171 29.98 59.56 -34.93
N LEU A 172 31.06 59.75 -34.16
CA LEU A 172 31.41 58.90 -33.01
C LEU A 172 30.35 58.97 -31.91
N MET A 173 29.82 60.14 -31.60
CA MET A 173 28.74 60.30 -30.62
C MET A 173 27.47 59.55 -31.05
N LEU A 174 27.09 59.63 -32.33
CA LEU A 174 25.96 58.88 -32.88
C LEU A 174 26.20 57.36 -32.82
N ALA A 175 27.40 56.91 -33.16
CA ALA A 175 27.77 55.49 -33.08
C ALA A 175 27.75 54.97 -31.64
N LEU A 176 28.22 55.78 -30.68
CA LEU A 176 28.16 55.48 -29.25
C LEU A 176 26.71 55.39 -28.76
N SER A 177 25.86 56.38 -29.09
CA SER A 177 24.43 56.37 -28.75
C SER A 177 23.73 55.11 -29.28
N LYS A 178 23.97 54.72 -30.54
CA LYS A 178 23.44 53.49 -31.12
C LYS A 178 23.91 52.23 -30.38
N THR A 179 25.15 52.22 -29.90
CA THR A 179 25.71 51.11 -29.10
C THR A 179 25.04 51.03 -27.73
N LEU A 180 24.84 52.18 -27.06
CA LEU A 180 24.14 52.26 -25.78
C LEU A 180 22.69 51.79 -25.88
N THR A 181 21.97 52.15 -26.94
CA THR A 181 20.60 51.66 -27.21
C THR A 181 20.52 50.13 -27.31
N LYS A 182 21.58 49.48 -27.83
CA LYS A 182 21.65 48.01 -27.90
C LYS A 182 22.10 47.37 -26.58
N LEU A 183 22.91 48.08 -25.78
CA LEU A 183 23.45 47.57 -24.52
C LEU A 183 22.40 47.61 -23.41
N LYS A 184 21.63 48.70 -23.30
CA LYS A 184 20.63 48.92 -22.25
C LYS A 184 19.66 47.73 -22.02
N PRO A 185 18.97 47.19 -23.04
CA PRO A 185 18.06 46.05 -22.84
C PRO A 185 18.78 44.76 -22.43
N LYS A 186 20.07 44.59 -22.79
CA LYS A 186 20.86 43.43 -22.35
C LYS A 186 21.20 43.52 -20.86
N VAL A 187 21.58 44.70 -20.39
CA VAL A 187 21.86 44.95 -18.97
C VAL A 187 20.59 44.72 -18.13
N GLU A 188 19.45 45.21 -18.62
CA GLU A 188 18.14 44.98 -18.01
C GLU A 188 17.77 43.49 -17.99
N GLY A 189 18.01 42.77 -19.09
CA GLY A 189 17.80 41.32 -19.16
C GLY A 189 18.63 40.54 -18.12
N ILE A 190 19.92 40.88 -17.96
CA ILE A 190 20.78 40.25 -16.95
C ILE A 190 20.26 40.54 -15.53
N LYS A 191 19.79 41.77 -15.28
CA LYS A 191 19.18 42.15 -13.99
C LYS A 191 17.94 41.30 -13.68
N ASN A 192 17.07 41.11 -14.68
CA ASN A 192 15.87 40.28 -14.52
C ASN A 192 16.23 38.82 -14.24
N ILE A 193 17.16 38.23 -15.00
CA ILE A 193 17.65 36.86 -14.77
C ILE A 193 18.24 36.70 -13.37
N THR A 194 19.00 37.69 -12.90
CA THR A 194 19.61 37.68 -11.57
C THR A 194 18.55 37.67 -10.47
N ASN A 195 17.47 38.44 -10.64
CA ASN A 195 16.36 38.47 -9.69
C ASN A 195 15.54 37.18 -9.72
N GLU A 196 15.28 36.63 -10.90
CA GLU A 196 14.56 35.35 -11.09
C GLU A 196 15.32 34.20 -10.41
N LEU A 197 16.62 34.08 -10.67
CA LEU A 197 17.45 33.05 -10.06
C LEU A 197 17.50 33.18 -8.52
N LYS A 198 17.47 34.41 -8.00
CA LYS A 198 17.34 34.64 -6.56
C LYS A 198 16.00 34.15 -6.01
N SER A 199 14.90 34.39 -6.72
CA SER A 199 13.58 33.88 -6.32
C SER A 199 13.58 32.35 -6.29
N GLN A 200 13.99 31.70 -7.39
CA GLN A 200 13.99 30.24 -7.50
C GLN A 200 14.86 29.56 -6.45
N LEU A 201 16.03 30.12 -6.13
CA LEU A 201 16.88 29.59 -5.06
C LEU A 201 16.24 29.74 -3.67
N THR A 202 15.51 30.83 -3.45
CA THR A 202 14.77 31.06 -2.19
C THR A 202 13.62 30.05 -2.07
N ASP A 203 12.85 29.86 -3.13
CA ASP A 203 11.74 28.92 -3.17
C ASP A 203 12.22 27.47 -2.97
N LEU A 204 13.31 27.07 -3.64
CA LEU A 204 13.93 25.76 -3.45
C LEU A 204 14.35 25.54 -1.99
N SER A 205 14.95 26.56 -1.35
CA SER A 205 15.34 26.46 0.06
C SER A 205 14.13 26.31 0.98
N ASN A 206 13.05 27.06 0.73
CA ASN A 206 11.83 26.96 1.52
C ASN A 206 11.16 25.59 1.34
N TYR A 207 11.12 25.09 0.11
CA TYR A 207 10.55 23.77 -0.20
C TYR A 207 11.31 22.63 0.48
N LEU A 208 12.64 22.72 0.53
CA LEU A 208 13.49 21.72 1.17
C LEU A 208 13.57 21.86 2.69
N GLU A 209 13.11 22.97 3.26
CA GLU A 209 13.20 23.21 4.70
C GLU A 209 12.44 22.16 5.50
N TYR A 210 11.16 21.92 5.18
CA TYR A 210 10.33 20.97 5.93
C TYR A 210 10.84 19.52 5.85
N PRO A 211 11.10 18.94 4.66
CA PRO A 211 11.65 17.58 4.57
C PRO A 211 12.96 17.44 5.33
N THR A 212 13.81 18.47 5.29
CA THR A 212 15.09 18.47 6.00
C THR A 212 14.89 18.55 7.51
N GLN A 213 13.93 19.33 8.00
CA GLN A 213 13.58 19.38 9.43
C GLN A 213 13.05 18.03 9.92
N VAL A 214 12.14 17.39 9.17
CA VAL A 214 11.60 16.07 9.51
C VAL A 214 12.72 15.03 9.55
N LEU A 215 13.54 14.93 8.50
CA LEU A 215 14.59 13.91 8.41
C LEU A 215 15.76 14.14 9.38
N THR A 216 15.95 15.36 9.90
CA THR A 216 17.00 15.63 10.90
C THR A 216 16.50 15.50 12.34
N ASN A 217 15.19 15.36 12.55
CA ASN A 217 14.57 15.16 13.85
C ASN A 217 13.88 13.79 13.89
N VAL A 218 14.53 12.84 14.56
CA VAL A 218 14.05 11.45 14.69
C VAL A 218 12.61 11.39 15.19
N SER A 219 12.23 12.21 16.16
CA SER A 219 10.87 12.22 16.72
C SER A 219 9.81 12.72 15.72
N LEU A 220 10.13 13.70 14.87
CA LEU A 220 9.22 14.16 13.83
C LEU A 220 9.09 13.13 12.70
N LEU A 221 10.20 12.51 12.30
CA LEU A 221 10.20 11.45 11.30
C LEU A 221 9.39 10.23 11.77
N GLU A 222 9.59 9.82 13.02
CA GLU A 222 8.81 8.77 13.65
C GLU A 222 7.31 9.09 13.62
N PHE A 223 6.94 10.31 14.03
CA PHE A 223 5.55 10.76 14.00
C PHE A 223 4.93 10.66 12.61
N GLU A 224 5.60 11.15 11.57
CA GLU A 224 5.11 11.12 10.19
C GLU A 224 4.98 9.69 9.64
N VAL A 225 5.99 8.84 9.88
CA VAL A 225 5.95 7.44 9.44
C VAL A 225 4.83 6.68 10.15
N ILE A 226 4.66 6.87 11.45
CA ILE A 226 3.56 6.24 12.21
C ILE A 226 2.22 6.78 11.72
N SER A 227 2.10 8.07 11.44
CA SER A 227 0.85 8.64 10.93
C SER A 227 0.44 7.99 9.61
N LYS A 228 1.38 7.78 8.68
CA LYS A 228 1.08 7.09 7.41
C LYS A 228 0.88 5.60 7.56
N TYR A 229 1.57 4.96 8.51
CA TYR A 229 1.32 3.57 8.84
C TYR A 229 -0.12 3.37 9.33
N ASN A 230 -0.56 4.18 10.29
CA ASN A 230 -1.92 4.10 10.85
C ASN A 230 -3.00 4.38 9.78
N GLU A 231 -2.77 5.35 8.89
CA GLU A 231 -3.70 5.61 7.78
C GLU A 231 -3.82 4.41 6.84
N THR A 232 -2.68 3.80 6.51
CA THR A 232 -2.61 2.61 5.64
C THR A 232 -3.25 1.41 6.32
N GLU A 233 -3.04 1.23 7.63
CA GLU A 233 -3.67 0.20 8.45
C GLU A 233 -5.19 0.30 8.37
N VAL A 234 -5.75 1.48 8.65
CA VAL A 234 -7.21 1.71 8.59
C VAL A 234 -7.76 1.40 7.20
N GLN A 235 -7.08 1.86 6.14
CA GLN A 235 -7.50 1.59 4.77
C GLN A 235 -7.41 0.11 4.41
N PHE A 236 -6.33 -0.57 4.79
CA PHE A 236 -6.13 -1.98 4.54
C PHE A 236 -7.18 -2.83 5.26
N LEU A 237 -7.41 -2.60 6.55
CA LEU A 237 -8.41 -3.33 7.33
C LEU A 237 -9.83 -3.11 6.81
N ALA A 238 -10.17 -1.87 6.43
CA ALA A 238 -11.44 -1.57 5.80
C ALA A 238 -11.61 -2.31 4.47
N SER A 239 -10.56 -2.30 3.62
CA SER A 239 -10.55 -2.97 2.32
C SER A 239 -10.66 -4.49 2.44
N PHE A 240 -9.97 -5.08 3.41
CA PHE A 240 -10.01 -6.52 3.68
C PHE A 240 -11.42 -6.96 4.09
N VAL A 241 -12.09 -6.18 4.94
CA VAL A 241 -13.48 -6.48 5.34
C VAL A 241 -14.46 -6.26 4.18
N THR A 242 -14.27 -5.28 3.31
CA THR A 242 -15.24 -4.99 2.24
C THR A 242 -15.03 -5.85 1.00
N ASN A 243 -13.80 -5.95 0.48
CA ASN A 243 -13.52 -6.61 -0.80
C ASN A 243 -13.42 -8.14 -0.68
N ASP A 244 -12.86 -8.66 0.41
CA ASP A 244 -12.67 -10.11 0.55
C ASP A 244 -13.93 -10.84 0.99
N THR A 245 -14.98 -10.13 1.41
CA THR A 245 -16.32 -10.76 1.55
C THR A 245 -16.78 -11.39 0.24
N PHE A 246 -16.41 -10.82 -0.90
CA PHE A 246 -16.72 -11.38 -2.21
C PHE A 246 -15.89 -12.62 -2.53
N GLY A 247 -14.59 -12.61 -2.18
CA GLY A 247 -13.69 -13.76 -2.34
C GLY A 247 -14.10 -14.97 -1.48
N PHE A 248 -14.38 -14.74 -0.20
CA PHE A 248 -14.90 -15.77 0.70
C PHE A 248 -16.31 -16.25 0.34
N ALA A 249 -17.15 -15.38 -0.22
CA ALA A 249 -18.44 -15.79 -0.77
C ALA A 249 -18.31 -16.69 -1.99
N ASN A 250 -17.30 -16.46 -2.84
CA ASN A 250 -17.04 -17.35 -3.97
C ASN A 250 -16.50 -18.72 -3.50
N LEU A 251 -15.67 -18.76 -2.46
CA LEU A 251 -15.21 -20.02 -1.84
C LEU A 251 -16.38 -20.87 -1.32
N THR A 252 -17.35 -20.27 -0.62
CA THR A 252 -18.53 -21.02 -0.12
C THR A 252 -19.41 -21.57 -1.25
N ARG A 253 -19.34 -20.98 -2.45
CA ARG A 253 -20.00 -21.50 -3.66
C ARG A 253 -19.34 -22.76 -4.20
N GLU A 254 -18.00 -22.82 -4.17
CA GLU A 254 -17.23 -23.94 -4.73
C GLU A 254 -17.20 -25.17 -3.81
N PHE A 255 -17.10 -24.99 -2.49
CA PHE A 255 -16.98 -26.11 -1.55
C PHE A 255 -18.26 -26.97 -1.44
N PHE A 256 -19.44 -26.38 -1.66
CA PHE A 256 -20.72 -27.09 -1.55
C PHE A 256 -21.60 -26.84 -2.79
N PRO A 257 -21.39 -27.60 -3.88
CA PRO A 257 -22.13 -27.44 -5.12
C PRO A 257 -23.63 -27.73 -4.91
N CYS A 258 -24.44 -26.69 -4.98
CA CYS A 258 -25.88 -26.72 -4.67
C CYS A 258 -26.61 -27.68 -5.62
N LYS A 259 -26.29 -27.67 -6.92
CA LYS A 259 -26.94 -28.54 -7.91
C LYS A 259 -26.73 -30.02 -7.66
N LYS A 260 -25.49 -30.45 -7.35
CA LYS A 260 -25.21 -31.85 -6.99
C LYS A 260 -25.98 -32.26 -5.73
N ALA A 261 -26.07 -31.36 -4.75
CA ALA A 261 -26.85 -31.60 -3.55
C ALA A 261 -28.37 -31.64 -3.85
N HIS A 262 -28.88 -30.81 -4.76
CA HIS A 262 -30.25 -30.85 -5.25
C HIS A 262 -30.59 -32.15 -5.97
N GLU A 263 -29.71 -32.64 -6.84
CA GLU A 263 -29.87 -33.91 -7.55
C GLU A 263 -29.92 -35.08 -6.57
N ALA A 264 -29.03 -35.11 -5.57
CA ALA A 264 -29.05 -36.09 -4.50
C ALA A 264 -30.36 -36.01 -3.68
N TYR A 265 -30.78 -34.80 -3.31
CA TYR A 265 -32.05 -34.57 -2.62
C TYR A 265 -33.25 -35.06 -3.44
N LYS A 266 -33.30 -34.75 -4.74
CA LYS A 266 -34.36 -35.20 -5.65
C LYS A 266 -34.39 -36.71 -5.81
N ALA A 267 -33.23 -37.36 -5.91
CA ALA A 267 -33.14 -38.82 -6.01
C ALA A 267 -33.67 -39.51 -4.74
N VAL A 268 -33.35 -38.97 -3.56
CA VAL A 268 -33.88 -39.51 -2.30
C VAL A 268 -35.38 -39.25 -2.20
N MET A 269 -35.84 -38.03 -2.50
CA MET A 269 -37.25 -37.68 -2.41
C MET A 269 -38.12 -38.39 -3.44
N SER A 270 -37.60 -38.70 -4.63
CA SER A 270 -38.33 -39.50 -5.62
C SER A 270 -38.48 -40.95 -5.18
N ILE A 271 -37.53 -41.45 -4.39
CA ILE A 271 -37.56 -42.78 -3.80
C ILE A 271 -38.51 -42.87 -2.60
N THR A 272 -38.63 -41.80 -1.80
CA THR A 272 -39.38 -41.85 -0.55
C THR A 272 -40.78 -41.22 -0.61
N CYS A 273 -41.05 -40.34 -1.58
CA CYS A 273 -42.23 -39.47 -1.56
C CYS A 273 -42.90 -39.26 -2.93
N ASP A 274 -42.49 -39.96 -3.99
CA ASP A 274 -43.10 -39.79 -5.31
C ASP A 274 -44.46 -40.52 -5.38
N PRO A 275 -45.58 -39.82 -5.62
CA PRO A 275 -46.88 -40.47 -5.81
C PRO A 275 -46.93 -41.36 -7.08
N SER A 276 -45.97 -41.22 -7.99
CA SER A 276 -45.91 -41.89 -9.29
C SER A 276 -44.94 -43.08 -9.33
N GLY A 277 -45.11 -44.11 -8.49
CA GLY A 277 -44.43 -45.38 -8.75
C GLY A 277 -44.16 -46.28 -7.55
N PRO A 278 -45.00 -47.30 -7.28
CA PRO A 278 -44.65 -48.37 -6.34
C PRO A 278 -43.33 -49.07 -6.67
N ILE A 279 -42.90 -49.04 -7.94
CA ILE A 279 -41.62 -49.59 -8.41
C ILE A 279 -40.42 -48.80 -7.87
N ASN A 280 -40.46 -47.46 -7.88
CA ASN A 280 -39.38 -46.62 -7.36
C ASN A 280 -39.25 -46.75 -5.85
N HIS A 281 -40.39 -46.86 -5.14
CA HIS A 281 -40.41 -47.14 -3.70
C HIS A 281 -39.85 -48.52 -3.36
N ALA A 282 -40.14 -49.55 -4.17
CA ALA A 282 -39.60 -50.89 -3.97
C ALA A 282 -38.09 -50.96 -4.22
N ILE A 283 -37.60 -50.36 -5.31
CA ILE A 283 -36.16 -50.26 -5.61
C ILE A 283 -35.44 -49.48 -4.51
N GLY A 284 -36.04 -48.39 -4.04
CA GLY A 284 -35.60 -47.62 -2.88
C GLY A 284 -35.48 -48.42 -1.60
N PHE A 285 -36.54 -49.15 -1.25
CA PHE A 285 -36.55 -50.00 -0.06
C PHE A 285 -35.47 -51.08 -0.14
N ILE A 286 -35.30 -51.73 -1.30
CA ILE A 286 -34.26 -52.73 -1.54
C ILE A 286 -32.87 -52.11 -1.39
N THR A 287 -32.62 -50.95 -1.98
CA THR A 287 -31.31 -50.27 -1.93
C THR A 287 -30.96 -49.74 -0.53
N ILE A 288 -31.92 -49.16 0.19
CA ILE A 288 -31.74 -48.72 1.58
C ILE A 288 -31.49 -49.93 2.47
N THR A 289 -32.27 -51.00 2.31
CA THR A 289 -32.11 -52.24 3.10
C THR A 289 -30.75 -52.89 2.82
N ALA A 290 -30.35 -53.01 1.55
CA ALA A 290 -29.05 -53.54 1.18
C ALA A 290 -27.89 -52.70 1.73
N SER A 291 -27.99 -51.36 1.64
CA SER A 291 -26.97 -50.45 2.18
C SER A 291 -26.89 -50.51 3.70
N THR A 292 -28.03 -50.67 4.37
CA THR A 292 -28.11 -50.82 5.84
C THR A 292 -27.48 -52.15 6.28
N ILE A 293 -27.79 -53.24 5.59
CA ILE A 293 -27.19 -54.57 5.84
C ILE A 293 -25.67 -54.51 5.59
N LEU A 294 -25.22 -53.87 4.50
CA LEU A 294 -23.80 -53.68 4.19
C LEU A 294 -23.10 -52.86 5.28
N SER A 295 -23.70 -51.76 5.72
CA SER A 295 -23.13 -50.90 6.76
C SER A 295 -23.06 -51.62 8.11
N LEU A 296 -24.09 -52.38 8.47
CA LEU A 296 -24.10 -53.22 9.68
C LEU A 296 -23.04 -54.32 9.62
N THR A 297 -22.86 -54.97 8.47
CA THR A 297 -21.81 -55.99 8.30
C THR A 297 -20.42 -55.39 8.38
N LEU A 298 -20.18 -54.23 7.74
CA LEU A 298 -18.92 -53.51 7.85
C LEU A 298 -18.64 -53.05 9.30
N LEU A 299 -19.65 -52.53 9.99
CA LEU A 299 -19.56 -52.13 11.39
C LEU A 299 -19.22 -53.34 12.28
N TYR A 300 -19.89 -54.48 12.05
CA TYR A 300 -19.61 -55.72 12.76
C TYR A 300 -18.18 -56.22 12.52
N VAL A 301 -17.71 -56.19 11.28
CA VAL A 301 -16.32 -56.55 10.94
C VAL A 301 -15.33 -55.60 11.62
N ALA A 302 -15.59 -54.29 11.62
CA ALA A 302 -14.74 -53.31 12.28
C ALA A 302 -14.67 -53.55 13.81
N LEU A 303 -15.82 -53.76 14.46
CA LEU A 303 -15.89 -54.06 15.89
C LEU A 303 -15.22 -55.39 16.23
N PHE A 304 -15.42 -56.42 15.41
CA PHE A 304 -14.76 -57.72 15.58
C PHE A 304 -13.24 -57.62 15.43
N THR A 305 -12.77 -56.83 14.47
CA THR A 305 -11.34 -56.58 14.25
C THR A 305 -10.74 -55.79 15.41
N LEU A 306 -11.46 -54.80 15.94
CA LEU A 306 -11.06 -54.03 17.12
C LEU A 306 -11.00 -54.93 18.37
N ALA A 307 -12.01 -55.76 18.60
CA ALA A 307 -12.03 -56.70 19.72
C ALA A 307 -10.90 -57.74 19.62
N SER A 308 -10.62 -58.21 18.40
CA SER A 308 -9.53 -59.16 18.15
C SER A 308 -8.15 -58.52 18.34
N SER A 309 -7.98 -57.25 17.98
CA SER A 309 -6.72 -56.52 18.24
C SER A 309 -6.53 -56.22 19.73
N GLN A 310 -7.60 -55.88 20.46
CA GLN A 310 -7.54 -55.74 21.91
C GLN A 310 -7.20 -57.08 22.59
N ALA A 311 -7.82 -58.19 22.16
CA ALA A 311 -7.53 -59.51 22.69
C ALA A 311 -6.08 -59.96 22.38
N SER A 312 -5.53 -59.62 21.21
CA SER A 312 -4.14 -59.94 20.89
C SER A 312 -3.15 -59.09 21.68
N GLN A 313 -3.45 -57.81 21.92
CA GLN A 313 -2.65 -56.94 22.78
C GLN A 313 -2.64 -57.42 24.23
N VAL A 314 -3.80 -57.83 24.78
CA VAL A 314 -3.88 -58.41 26.13
C VAL A 314 -3.10 -59.72 26.22
N ARG A 315 -3.20 -60.62 25.22
CA ARG A 315 -2.39 -61.85 25.18
C ARG A 315 -0.90 -61.58 25.05
N MET A 316 -0.49 -60.54 24.32
CA MET A 316 0.92 -60.13 24.27
C MET A 316 1.37 -59.60 25.64
N LEU A 317 0.57 -58.76 26.30
CA LEU A 317 0.88 -58.26 27.64
C LEU A 317 0.93 -59.38 28.69
N GLU A 318 0.03 -60.35 28.62
CA GLU A 318 0.02 -61.55 29.47
C GLU A 318 1.25 -62.44 29.21
N LYS A 319 1.66 -62.59 27.95
CA LYS A 319 2.88 -63.30 27.57
C LYS A 319 4.14 -62.58 28.07
N TYR A 320 4.21 -61.25 27.93
CA TYR A 320 5.29 -60.43 28.48
C TYR A 320 5.33 -60.49 30.02
N ALA A 321 4.18 -60.49 30.69
CA ALA A 321 4.09 -60.61 32.14
C ALA A 321 4.52 -62.00 32.64
N ASN A 322 4.12 -63.06 31.93
CA ASN A 322 4.54 -64.44 32.24
C ASN A 322 6.03 -64.67 31.96
N ASP A 323 6.56 -64.14 30.86
CA ASP A 323 7.99 -64.21 30.54
C ASP A 323 8.82 -63.42 31.59
N ASN A 324 8.37 -62.25 32.03
CA ASN A 324 9.00 -61.50 33.13
C ASN A 324 8.87 -62.20 34.49
N SER A 325 7.80 -62.96 34.74
CA SER A 325 7.66 -63.76 35.98
C SER A 325 8.65 -64.93 36.03
N LEU A 326 9.05 -65.45 34.87
CA LEU A 326 10.09 -66.47 34.72
C LEU A 326 11.50 -65.90 34.96
N TYR A 327 11.74 -64.63 34.62
CA TYR A 327 12.99 -63.93 34.99
C TYR A 327 13.04 -63.50 36.47
N ALA A 328 11.89 -63.17 37.07
CA ALA A 328 11.80 -62.85 38.51
C ALA A 328 12.04 -64.08 39.41
N LYS A 329 11.80 -65.30 38.92
CA LYS A 329 12.06 -66.53 39.68
C LYS A 329 13.54 -66.96 39.68
N ASN A 330 14.38 -66.36 38.83
CA ASN A 330 15.81 -66.68 38.68
C ASN A 330 16.77 -65.56 39.13
N SER A 331 16.29 -64.50 39.78
CA SER A 331 17.16 -63.44 40.31
C SER A 331 16.85 -63.14 41.77
N THR A 332 17.35 -63.99 42.66
CA THR A 332 17.70 -63.58 44.02
C THR A 332 18.87 -62.61 43.94
N PHE A 333 18.64 -61.31 44.16
CA PHE A 333 19.56 -60.45 44.92
C PHE A 333 18.91 -59.12 45.33
N THR A 334 18.55 -59.06 46.61
CA THR A 334 18.57 -57.94 47.58
C THR A 334 18.24 -56.50 47.16
N HIS A 335 17.13 -56.02 47.73
CA HIS A 335 16.85 -54.63 48.14
C HIS A 335 17.97 -54.02 49.01
N PRO A 336 18.11 -52.68 49.05
CA PRO A 336 17.45 -51.90 50.12
C PRO A 336 16.81 -50.55 49.70
N ILE A 337 15.71 -50.20 50.40
CA ILE A 337 15.32 -48.87 50.97
C ILE A 337 15.07 -47.73 49.95
N LEU A 338 13.88 -47.14 49.72
CA LEU A 338 12.76 -46.63 50.55
C LEU A 338 13.06 -45.29 51.25
N GLU A 339 12.78 -44.17 50.56
CA GLU A 339 12.57 -42.78 51.08
C GLU A 339 11.81 -42.02 49.96
N TRP A 340 10.47 -41.92 49.96
CA TRP A 340 9.58 -40.93 50.62
C TRP A 340 9.91 -39.45 50.39
N ALA A 341 9.04 -38.82 49.57
CA ALA A 341 8.37 -37.53 49.74
C ALA A 341 9.19 -36.25 50.03
N GLU A 342 9.18 -35.33 49.07
CA GLU A 342 8.45 -34.04 49.13
C GLU A 342 8.07 -33.57 47.71
#